data_AF-A0A6X9V2J3-F1
#
_entry.id   AF-A0A6X9V2J3-F1
#
_cell.length_a   1.000
_cell.length_b   1.000
_cell.length_c   1.000
_cell.angle_alpha   90.00
_cell.angle_beta   90.00
_cell.angle_gamma   90.00
#
_symmetry.space_group_name_H-M   'P 1'
#
loop_
_entity.id
_entity.type
_entity.pdbx_description
1 polymer ?
#
loop_
_entity_poly.entity_id
_entity_poly.type
_entity_poly.pdbx_seq_one_letter_code
_entity_poly.pdbx_strand_id
1 'polypeptide(L)' 'MKKFLISYNWQGDLVGGFGNCIATPDNGDKFTFTEIRELEKEASKNSGGKAIIISITEIEPE' A
#
# COMPACT_ATOMS: atom_id res chain seq x y z
N MET A 1 -4.64 4.44 17.37
CA MET A 1 -4.39 4.96 16.01
C MET A 1 -4.48 3.75 15.08
N LYS A 2 -5.39 3.77 14.10
CA LYS A 2 -5.71 2.57 13.33
C LYS A 2 -4.53 2.10 12.48
N LYS A 3 -4.35 0.79 12.36
CA LYS A 3 -3.35 0.19 11.46
C LYS A 3 -4.04 -0.61 10.37
N PHE A 4 -3.48 -0.53 9.18
CA PHE A 4 -4.00 -1.20 8.00
C PHE A 4 -2.93 -2.09 7.38
N LEU A 5 -3.34 -3.30 6.99
CA LEU A 5 -2.61 -4.12 6.04
C LEU A 5 -2.95 -3.64 4.63
N ILE A 6 -1.93 -3.19 3.91
CA ILE A 6 -1.99 -2.77 2.52
C ILE A 6 -1.42 -3.91 1.68
N SER A 7 -2.27 -4.53 0.86
CA SER A 7 -1.83 -5.49 -0.14
C SER A 7 -1.76 -4.81 -1.49
N TYR A 8 -0.68 -5.07 -2.23
CA TYR A 8 -0.47 -4.52 -3.56
C TYR A 8 0.13 -5.58 -4.48
N ASN A 9 -0.14 -5.44 -5.77
CA ASN A 9 0.60 -6.14 -6.80
C ASN A 9 1.46 -5.14 -7.58
N TRP A 10 2.49 -5.63 -8.24
CA TRP A 10 3.25 -4.84 -9.19
C TRP A 10 3.49 -5.65 -10.46
N GLN A 11 3.65 -4.91 -11.54
CA GLN A 11 4.09 -5.46 -12.81
C GLN A 11 5.27 -4.62 -13.29
N GLY A 12 6.46 -5.19 -13.23
CA GLY A 12 7.64 -4.69 -13.93
C GLY A 12 7.76 -5.35 -15.31
N ASP A 13 8.72 -4.87 -16.10
CA ASP A 13 8.90 -5.32 -17.50
C ASP A 13 9.31 -6.80 -17.62
N LEU A 14 9.95 -7.37 -16.58
CA LEU A 14 10.45 -8.74 -16.59
C LEU A 14 9.86 -9.64 -15.48
N VAL A 15 9.37 -9.04 -14.39
CA VAL A 15 8.85 -9.78 -13.24
C VAL A 15 7.66 -9.03 -12.64
N GLY A 16 6.59 -9.76 -12.35
CA GLY A 16 5.47 -9.31 -11.53
C GLY A 16 5.46 -9.98 -10.16
N GLY A 17 4.74 -9.40 -9.21
CA GLY A 17 4.66 -9.95 -7.86
C GLY A 17 3.55 -9.35 -7.02
N PHE A 18 3.46 -9.86 -5.79
CA PHE A 18 2.53 -9.41 -4.76
C PHE A 18 3.30 -9.11 -3.48
N GLY A 19 2.86 -8.09 -2.76
CA GLY A 19 3.48 -7.66 -1.52
C GLY A 19 2.45 -7.11 -0.55
N ASN A 20 2.88 -7.02 0.70
CA ASN A 20 2.09 -6.45 1.77
C ASN A 20 2.95 -5.46 2.57
N CYS A 21 2.35 -4.39 3.07
CA CYS A 21 2.95 -3.56 4.12
C CYS A 21 1.90 -3.19 5.17
N ILE A 22 2.37 -2.81 6.35
CA ILE A 22 1.51 -2.23 7.39
C ILE A 22 1.71 -0.72 7.35
N ALA A 23 0.61 0.02 7.29
CA ALA A 23 0.62 1.48 7.24
C ALA A 23 -0.47 2.06 8.16
N THR A 24 -0.25 3.31 8.55
CA THR A 24 -1.14 4.08 9.41
C THR A 24 -1.44 5.40 8.72
N PRO A 25 -2.71 5.82 8.58
CA PRO A 25 -3.03 7.12 8.01
C PRO A 25 -2.63 8.25 8.95
N ASP A 26 -2.23 9.39 8.39
CA ASP A 26 -1.73 10.54 9.14
C ASP A 26 -2.79 11.11 10.11
N ASN A 27 -4.07 11.06 9.70
CA ASN A 27 -5.19 11.48 10.53
C ASN A 27 -5.64 10.42 11.56
N GLY A 28 -5.06 9.21 11.51
CA GLY A 28 -5.35 8.10 12.40
C GLY A 28 -6.64 7.31 12.14
N ASP A 29 -7.47 7.70 11.16
CA ASP A 29 -8.75 7.05 10.83
C ASP A 29 -8.78 6.45 9.41
N LYS A 30 -8.52 7.26 8.37
CA LYS A 30 -8.66 6.84 6.96
C LYS A 30 -7.58 7.45 6.08
N PHE A 31 -7.08 6.68 5.12
CA PHE A 31 -6.21 7.19 4.10
C PHE A 31 -6.94 8.16 3.16
N THR A 32 -6.30 9.27 2.90
CA THR A 32 -6.61 10.15 1.78
C THR A 32 -6.11 9.54 0.48
N PHE A 33 -6.59 10.10 -0.64
CA PHE A 33 -6.11 9.71 -1.95
C PHE A 33 -4.61 10.00 -2.14
N THR A 34 -4.10 11.08 -1.55
CA THR A 34 -2.68 11.44 -1.62
C THR A 34 -1.80 10.39 -0.95
N GLU A 35 -2.15 9.99 0.28
CA GLU A 35 -1.42 8.93 1.01
C GLU A 35 -1.44 7.60 0.25
N ILE A 36 -2.57 7.24 -0.37
CA ILE A 36 -2.67 6.05 -1.23
C ILE A 36 -1.67 6.13 -2.40
N ARG A 37 -1.55 7.29 -3.05
CA ARG A 37 -0.58 7.48 -4.15
C ARG A 37 0.88 7.40 -3.68
N GLU A 38 1.15 7.86 -2.47
CA GLU A 38 2.48 7.74 -1.87
C GLU A 38 2.82 6.28 -1.58
N LEU A 39 1.88 5.50 -1.01
CA LEU A 39 2.03 4.06 -0.80
C LEU A 39 2.29 3.31 -2.11
N GLU A 40 1.55 3.62 -3.19
CA GLU A 40 1.82 3.05 -4.52
C GLU A 40 3.24 3.38 -5.00
N LYS A 41 3.68 4.64 -4.85
CA LYS A 41 5.01 5.09 -5.26
C LYS A 41 6.11 4.39 -4.46
N GLU A 42 5.91 4.18 -3.17
CA GLU A 42 6.86 3.44 -2.32
C GLU A 42 6.94 1.96 -2.70
N ALA A 43 5.79 1.30 -2.90
CA ALA A 43 5.74 -0.08 -3.39
C ALA A 43 6.40 -0.24 -4.77
N SER A 44 6.34 0.81 -5.61
CA SER A 44 6.98 0.84 -6.93
C SER A 44 8.52 0.86 -6.86
N LYS A 45 9.10 1.50 -5.82
CA LYS A 45 10.57 1.61 -5.66
C LYS A 45 11.24 0.25 -5.52
N ASN A 46 10.58 -0.70 -4.86
CA ASN A 46 11.11 -2.04 -4.62
C ASN A 46 10.95 -2.99 -5.81
N SER A 47 10.07 -2.64 -6.75
CA SER A 47 9.66 -3.53 -7.85
C SER A 47 10.12 -3.08 -9.22
N GLY A 48 10.56 -1.81 -9.37
CA GLY A 48 10.93 -1.24 -10.66
C GLY A 48 9.77 -1.11 -11.65
N GLY A 49 8.53 -1.31 -11.19
CA GLY A 49 7.31 -1.28 -11.98
C GLY A 49 6.19 -0.54 -11.26
N LYS A 50 5.04 -0.39 -11.93
CA LYS A 50 3.87 0.24 -11.31
C LYS A 50 3.26 -0.69 -10.27
N ALA A 51 3.19 -0.24 -9.03
CA ALA A 51 2.40 -0.92 -8.01
C ALA A 51 0.93 -0.45 -8.04
N ILE A 52 0.01 -1.38 -7.80
CA ILE A 52 -1.42 -1.12 -7.66
C ILE A 52 -1.86 -1.72 -6.33
N ILE A 53 -2.49 -0.90 -5.49
CA ILE A 53 -3.09 -1.39 -4.25
C ILE A 53 -4.34 -2.20 -4.59
N ILE A 54 -4.39 -3.44 -4.09
CA ILE A 54 -5.50 -4.37 -4.32
C ILE A 54 -6.45 -4.43 -3.12
N SER A 55 -5.94 -4.18 -1.91
CA SER A 55 -6.77 -4.14 -0.69
C SER A 55 -6.13 -3.28 0.40
N ILE A 56 -6.99 -2.72 1.23
CA ILE A 56 -6.67 -1.97 2.45
C ILE A 56 -7.57 -2.55 3.54
N THR A 57 -7.00 -3.21 4.54
CA THR A 57 -7.75 -3.93 5.57
C THR A 57 -7.33 -3.42 6.94
N GLU A 58 -8.27 -2.95 7.76
CA GLU A 58 -8.00 -2.60 9.17
C GLU A 58 -7.62 -3.88 9.93
N ILE A 59 -6.46 -3.91 10.58
CA ILE A 59 -5.91 -5.10 11.24
C ILE A 59 -5.74 -4.97 12.74
N GLU A 60 -5.84 -3.76 13.27
CA GLU A 60 -5.93 -3.52 14.71
C GLU A 60 -7.22 -2.73 14.97
N PRO A 61 -8.23 -3.35 15.60
CA PRO A 61 -9.31 -2.60 16.22
C PRO A 61 -8.76 -1.92 17.48
N GLU A 62 -9.36 -0.78 17.84
CA GLU A 62 -9.04 0.00 19.06
C GLU A 62 -8.73 -0.85 20.30
#